data_AF-A0A949YKZ0-F1
#
_entry.id   AF-A0A949YKZ0-F1
#
_cell.length_a   1.000
_cell.length_b   1.000
_cell.length_c   1.000
_cell.angle_alpha   90.00
_cell.angle_beta   90.00
_cell.angle_gamma   90.00
#
_symmetry.space_group_name_H-M   'P 1'
#
loop_
_entity.id
_entity.type
_entity.pdbx_description
1 polymer ?
#
loop_
_entity_poly.entity_id
_entity_poly.type
_entity_poly.pdbx_seq_one_letter_code
_entity_poly.pdbx_strand_id
1 'polypeptide(L)'
;MVTPTEEYYPDHDGGTFAPSRATTVATWKAPAFLENLAIDADGAVFVTVYSHNRIDRYDPATRATTTFAEVPAPPMGLAFDAGGVLWATGGTLYERPGYIWRVERGGAVRQWCELPDATFMNGCTLHPNGRTLLACESSIGHILGIDLGQPGRWDVWLEGDRLRPLIPKWPGSNGIKIREGWAWITVSGRRLMVRVPIRPDGSAGGIEIAATRLCADDFAIGMSGSLYVTTHPEHTLVRL
;
A
#
# COMPACT_ATOMS: atom_id res chain seq x y z
N MET A 1 -24.44 -21.16 -13.11
CA MET A 1 -24.14 -21.93 -11.90
C MET A 1 -22.66 -22.25 -11.96
N VAL A 2 -21.86 -21.62 -11.11
CA VAL A 2 -20.42 -21.90 -11.04
C VAL A 2 -20.26 -23.11 -10.13
N THR A 3 -19.62 -24.17 -10.64
CA THR A 3 -19.34 -25.39 -9.89
C THR A 3 -18.36 -25.05 -8.76
N PRO A 4 -18.68 -25.35 -7.48
CA PRO A 4 -17.73 -25.19 -6.38
C PRO A 4 -16.52 -26.10 -6.63
N THR A 5 -15.32 -25.54 -6.72
CA THR A 5 -14.07 -26.29 -6.69
C THR A 5 -13.67 -26.50 -5.23
N GLU A 6 -13.10 -27.66 -4.91
CA GLU A 6 -12.74 -28.11 -3.55
C GLU A 6 -11.63 -27.27 -2.86
N GLU A 7 -11.26 -26.11 -3.39
CA GLU A 7 -10.34 -25.16 -2.75
C GLU A 7 -11.09 -24.32 -1.70
N TYR A 8 -11.53 -25.02 -0.65
CA TYR A 8 -12.15 -24.43 0.53
C TYR A 8 -11.05 -24.02 1.52
N TYR A 9 -10.82 -22.71 1.70
CA TYR A 9 -9.89 -22.20 2.72
C TYR A 9 -10.64 -21.80 4.00
N PRO A 10 -10.54 -22.59 5.08
CA PRO A 10 -11.39 -22.45 6.27
C PRO A 10 -11.08 -21.21 7.14
N ASP A 11 -9.94 -20.53 6.90
CA ASP A 11 -9.51 -19.44 7.76
C ASP A 11 -10.22 -18.12 7.42
N HIS A 12 -10.48 -17.79 6.16
CA HIS A 12 -11.13 -16.53 5.78
C HIS A 12 -12.62 -16.69 5.41
N ASP A 13 -13.01 -17.84 4.86
CA ASP A 13 -14.26 -17.96 4.12
C ASP A 13 -15.39 -18.55 4.98
N GLY A 14 -15.96 -17.71 5.84
CA GLY A 14 -17.32 -17.94 6.36
C GLY A 14 -18.43 -17.35 5.47
N GLY A 15 -18.06 -16.72 4.34
CA GLY A 15 -18.96 -15.95 3.48
C GLY A 15 -19.36 -16.68 2.19
N THR A 16 -20.41 -16.20 1.53
CA THR A 16 -20.80 -16.68 0.19
C THR A 16 -19.85 -16.11 -0.87
N PHE A 17 -19.05 -16.96 -1.50
CA PHE A 17 -18.21 -16.55 -2.62
C PHE A 17 -19.08 -16.18 -3.83
N ALA A 18 -18.99 -14.93 -4.26
CA ALA A 18 -19.64 -14.41 -5.45
C ALA A 18 -18.57 -13.89 -6.43
N PRO A 19 -18.12 -14.70 -7.40
CA PRO A 19 -17.05 -14.29 -8.30
C PRO A 19 -17.50 -13.06 -9.11
N SER A 20 -16.66 -12.02 -9.08
CA SER A 20 -16.84 -10.85 -9.92
C SER A 20 -16.05 -11.02 -11.21
N ARG A 21 -16.66 -10.64 -12.35
CA ARG A 21 -15.97 -10.71 -13.64
C ARG A 21 -14.84 -9.67 -13.66
N ALA A 22 -13.60 -10.13 -13.74
CA ALA A 22 -12.43 -9.28 -13.99
C ALA A 22 -12.06 -9.30 -15.49
N THR A 23 -11.29 -8.30 -15.92
CA THR A 23 -10.70 -8.27 -17.27
C THR A 23 -9.31 -7.66 -17.16
N THR A 24 -8.35 -8.26 -17.85
CA THR A 24 -6.98 -7.73 -17.93
C THR A 24 -6.98 -6.46 -18.77
N VAL A 25 -6.52 -5.35 -18.18
CA VAL A 25 -6.47 -4.03 -18.83
C VAL A 25 -5.06 -3.65 -19.32
N ALA A 26 -4.03 -4.23 -18.71
CA ALA A 26 -2.62 -4.08 -19.05
C ALA A 26 -1.83 -5.31 -18.59
N THR A 27 -0.69 -5.58 -19.22
CA THR A 27 0.19 -6.72 -18.91
C THR A 27 1.65 -6.28 -18.92
N TRP A 28 2.41 -6.74 -17.94
CA TRP A 28 3.87 -6.61 -17.89
C TRP A 28 4.51 -7.96 -18.20
N LYS A 29 5.58 -7.96 -19.00
CA LYS A 29 6.30 -9.18 -19.33
C LYS A 29 7.05 -9.70 -18.11
N ALA A 30 6.86 -10.98 -17.79
CA ALA A 30 7.59 -11.63 -16.71
C ALA A 30 9.12 -11.66 -16.98
N PRO A 31 9.96 -11.56 -15.93
CA PRO A 31 9.59 -11.41 -14.52
C PRO A 31 9.24 -9.96 -14.14
N ALA A 32 7.99 -9.71 -13.76
CA ALA A 32 7.52 -8.42 -13.29
C ALA A 32 6.90 -8.59 -11.90
N PHE A 33 7.39 -7.82 -10.94
CA PHE A 33 6.75 -7.71 -9.63
C PHE A 33 6.10 -6.33 -9.53
N LEU A 34 4.77 -6.31 -9.60
CA LEU A 34 3.96 -5.11 -9.45
C LEU A 34 3.47 -5.06 -8.01
N GLU A 35 3.83 -4.01 -7.28
CA GLU A 35 3.58 -3.92 -5.83
C GLU A 35 2.32 -3.11 -5.52
N ASN A 36 2.18 -1.94 -6.12
CA ASN A 36 1.13 -0.99 -5.76
C ASN A 36 0.64 -0.18 -6.96
N LEU A 37 -0.50 0.48 -6.79
CA LEU A 37 -1.02 1.40 -7.78
C LEU A 37 -1.73 2.62 -7.16
N ALA A 38 -1.61 3.76 -7.82
CA ALA A 38 -2.34 4.98 -7.48
C ALA A 38 -2.98 5.59 -8.74
N ILE A 39 -4.12 6.25 -8.57
CA ILE A 39 -4.87 6.86 -9.68
C ILE A 39 -4.80 8.38 -9.51
N ASP A 40 -4.42 9.10 -10.57
CA ASP A 40 -4.41 10.56 -10.56
C ASP A 40 -5.82 11.16 -10.79
N ALA A 41 -5.90 12.49 -10.76
CA ALA A 41 -7.16 13.20 -10.96
C ALA A 41 -7.74 13.06 -12.39
N ASP A 42 -6.91 12.71 -13.36
CA ASP A 42 -7.29 12.51 -14.76
C ASP A 42 -7.67 11.03 -15.04
N GLY A 43 -7.56 10.15 -14.04
CA GLY A 43 -7.88 8.73 -14.13
C GLY A 43 -6.76 7.85 -14.68
N ALA A 44 -5.55 8.39 -14.87
CA ALA A 44 -4.40 7.57 -15.22
C ALA A 44 -3.93 6.76 -14.02
N VAL A 45 -3.47 5.53 -14.28
CA VAL A 45 -3.05 4.59 -13.24
C VAL A 45 -1.54 4.50 -13.22
N PHE A 46 -0.94 4.75 -12.07
CA PHE A 46 0.50 4.64 -11.84
C PHE A 46 0.77 3.36 -11.09
N VAL A 47 1.74 2.58 -11.53
CA VAL A 47 2.02 1.23 -11.02
C VAL A 47 3.50 1.13 -10.68
N THR A 48 3.81 0.70 -9.46
CA THR A 48 5.20 0.39 -9.10
C THR A 48 5.61 -0.93 -9.72
N VAL A 49 6.71 -0.91 -10.47
CA VAL A 49 7.35 -2.10 -11.02
C VAL A 49 8.60 -2.35 -10.19
N TYR A 50 8.42 -2.95 -9.00
CA TYR A 50 9.47 -3.23 -8.02
C TYR A 50 10.70 -3.86 -8.70
N SER A 51 10.48 -4.88 -9.54
CA SER A 51 11.56 -5.64 -10.18
C SER A 51 12.38 -4.87 -11.22
N HIS A 52 11.97 -3.65 -11.59
CA HIS A 52 12.61 -2.83 -12.63
C HIS A 52 12.98 -1.43 -12.15
N ASN A 53 12.88 -1.14 -10.85
CA ASN A 53 13.20 0.17 -10.28
C ASN A 53 12.50 1.34 -11.00
N ARG A 54 11.20 1.19 -11.29
CA ARG A 54 10.45 2.23 -12.00
C ARG A 54 8.97 2.26 -11.63
N ILE A 55 8.34 3.37 -11.98
CA ILE A 55 6.90 3.57 -11.94
C ILE A 55 6.42 3.70 -13.38
N ASP A 56 5.44 2.87 -13.76
CA ASP A 56 4.81 2.91 -15.07
C ASP A 56 3.47 3.64 -14.97
N ARG A 57 3.13 4.43 -15.99
CA ARG A 57 1.80 5.03 -16.17
C ARG A 57 1.02 4.22 -17.20
N TYR A 58 -0.18 3.82 -16.83
CA TYR A 58 -1.20 3.23 -17.68
C TYR A 58 -2.29 4.26 -17.96
N ASP A 59 -2.62 4.43 -19.23
CA ASP A 59 -3.68 5.31 -19.71
C ASP A 59 -4.91 4.48 -20.09
N PRO A 60 -6.02 4.52 -19.34
CA PRO A 60 -7.19 3.69 -19.63
C PRO A 60 -7.88 4.02 -20.97
N ALA A 61 -7.75 5.26 -21.45
CA ALA A 61 -8.40 5.69 -22.68
C ALA A 61 -7.69 5.12 -23.91
N THR A 62 -6.36 5.11 -23.90
CA THR A 62 -5.54 4.59 -25.02
C THR A 62 -5.07 3.16 -24.83
N ARG A 63 -5.20 2.62 -23.61
CA ARG A 63 -4.66 1.33 -23.15
C ARG A 63 -3.14 1.22 -23.28
N ALA A 64 -2.44 2.36 -23.33
CA ALA A 64 -0.99 2.40 -23.41
C ALA A 64 -0.37 2.36 -22.00
N THR A 65 0.75 1.66 -21.88
CA THR A 65 1.62 1.69 -20.71
C THR A 65 2.96 2.29 -21.11
N THR A 66 3.45 3.24 -20.32
CA THR A 66 4.74 3.92 -20.54
C THR A 66 5.49 4.07 -19.23
N THR A 67 6.81 4.01 -19.24
CA THR A 67 7.61 4.39 -18.07
C THR A 67 7.32 5.85 -17.72
N PHE A 68 6.88 6.10 -16.49
CA PHE A 68 6.65 7.46 -15.99
C PHE A 68 7.89 8.01 -15.30
N ALA A 69 8.51 7.19 -14.44
CA ALA A 69 9.67 7.58 -13.67
C ALA A 69 10.58 6.38 -13.40
N GLU A 70 11.89 6.57 -13.53
CA GLU A 70 12.89 5.63 -13.01
C GLU A 70 13.32 6.08 -11.62
N VAL A 71 13.43 5.14 -10.68
CA VAL A 71 13.79 5.40 -9.28
C VAL A 71 15.10 4.69 -8.92
N PRO A 72 15.89 5.20 -7.96
CA PRO A 72 17.20 4.61 -7.64
C PRO A 72 17.16 3.23 -6.98
N ALA A 73 16.04 2.87 -6.35
CA ALA A 73 15.83 1.58 -5.69
C ALA A 73 14.40 1.08 -5.94
N PRO A 74 14.09 -0.21 -5.71
CA PRO A 74 12.77 -0.76 -5.98
C PRO A 74 11.63 0.01 -5.29
N PRO A 75 10.61 0.49 -6.02
CA PRO A 75 9.49 1.20 -5.43
C PRO A 75 8.38 0.25 -4.98
N MET A 76 7.63 0.67 -3.96
CA MET A 76 6.61 -0.15 -3.29
C MET A 76 5.27 0.59 -3.24
N GLY A 77 4.96 1.30 -2.16
CA GLY A 77 3.69 2.01 -1.99
C GLY A 77 3.62 3.33 -2.76
N LEU A 78 2.42 3.72 -3.21
CA LEU A 78 2.14 4.97 -3.93
C LEU A 78 1.00 5.77 -3.29
N ALA A 79 1.14 7.10 -3.25
CA ALA A 79 0.04 7.99 -2.89
C ALA A 79 0.20 9.36 -3.57
N PHE A 80 -0.89 9.88 -4.14
CA PHE A 80 -0.93 11.27 -4.62
C PHE A 80 -1.28 12.23 -3.49
N ASP A 81 -0.62 13.38 -3.44
CA ASP A 81 -1.09 14.51 -2.65
C ASP A 81 -2.11 15.37 -3.43
N ALA A 82 -2.71 16.35 -2.74
CA ALA A 82 -3.69 17.26 -3.32
C ALA A 82 -3.11 18.17 -4.43
N GLY A 83 -1.79 18.31 -4.49
CA GLY A 83 -1.07 19.02 -5.55
C GLY A 83 -0.83 18.15 -6.79
N GLY A 84 -1.19 16.87 -6.77
CA GLY A 84 -0.91 15.92 -7.85
C GLY A 84 0.56 15.51 -7.92
N VAL A 85 1.32 15.67 -6.84
CA VAL A 85 2.65 15.08 -6.71
C VAL A 85 2.47 13.63 -6.27
N LEU A 86 3.20 12.72 -6.89
CA LEU A 86 3.20 11.31 -6.51
C LEU A 86 4.28 11.06 -5.48
N TRP A 87 3.90 10.49 -4.35
CA TRP A 87 4.81 10.04 -3.30
C TRP A 87 4.97 8.53 -3.40
N ALA A 88 6.21 8.06 -3.29
CA ALA A 88 6.54 6.65 -3.38
C ALA A 88 7.40 6.21 -2.19
N THR A 89 7.11 5.05 -1.62
CA THR A 89 8.02 4.35 -0.72
C THR A 89 8.90 3.38 -1.51
N GLY A 90 10.03 2.97 -0.95
CA GLY A 90 10.80 1.87 -1.53
C GLY A 90 12.09 1.56 -0.81
N GLY A 91 12.91 0.75 -1.46
CA GLY A 91 14.09 0.10 -0.89
C GLY A 91 14.13 -1.37 -1.29
N THR A 92 15.27 -2.01 -1.05
CA THR A 92 15.41 -3.46 -1.29
C THR A 92 14.86 -4.22 -0.09
N LEU A 93 13.97 -5.18 -0.33
CA LEU A 93 13.40 -6.01 0.74
C LEU A 93 14.48 -6.63 1.64
N TYR A 94 14.31 -6.42 2.95
CA TYR A 94 15.20 -6.88 4.03
C TYR A 94 16.59 -6.24 4.07
N GLU A 95 16.81 -5.20 3.27
CA GLU A 95 18.04 -4.42 3.24
C GLU A 95 17.77 -2.98 3.63
N ARG A 96 18.77 -2.34 4.22
CA ARG A 96 18.74 -0.92 4.58
C ARG A 96 19.51 -0.11 3.54
N PRO A 97 19.16 1.16 3.33
CA PRO A 97 18.05 1.88 3.95
C PRO A 97 16.74 1.77 3.15
N GLY A 98 15.63 2.19 3.74
CA GLY A 98 14.39 2.50 3.02
C GLY A 98 14.38 3.93 2.51
N TYR A 99 13.46 4.24 1.59
CA TYR A 99 13.38 5.54 0.93
C TYR A 99 11.95 6.05 0.81
N ILE A 100 11.83 7.39 0.79
CA ILE A 100 10.65 8.11 0.32
C ILE A 100 11.07 8.98 -0.85
N TRP A 101 10.38 8.86 -1.98
CA TRP A 101 10.58 9.71 -3.14
C TRP A 101 9.39 10.63 -3.38
N ARG A 102 9.71 11.87 -3.75
CA ARG A 102 8.79 12.82 -4.36
C ARG A 102 8.94 12.71 -5.87
N VAL A 103 7.86 12.43 -6.59
CA VAL A 103 7.83 12.31 -8.03
C VAL A 103 6.92 13.40 -8.60
N GLU A 104 7.52 14.35 -9.32
CA GLU A 104 6.78 15.46 -9.93
C GLU A 104 5.83 14.95 -11.02
N ARG A 105 4.84 15.77 -11.41
CA ARG A 105 3.90 15.47 -12.50
C ARG A 105 4.58 15.12 -13.84
N GLY A 106 5.81 15.59 -14.06
CA GLY A 106 6.61 15.28 -15.24
C GLY A 106 7.48 14.02 -15.13
N GLY A 107 7.38 13.26 -14.03
CA GLY A 107 8.18 12.06 -13.78
C GLY A 107 9.54 12.31 -13.14
N ALA A 108 9.89 13.57 -12.86
CA ALA A 108 11.15 13.89 -12.19
C ALA A 108 11.14 13.38 -10.74
N VAL A 109 12.14 12.56 -10.39
CA VAL A 109 12.26 11.92 -9.07
C VAL A 109 13.24 12.70 -8.20
N ARG A 110 12.83 12.96 -6.96
CA ARG A 110 13.68 13.50 -5.89
C ARG A 110 13.58 12.59 -4.67
N GLN A 111 14.73 12.15 -4.15
CA GLN A 111 14.78 11.54 -2.82
C GLN A 111 14.36 12.58 -1.77
N TRP A 112 13.30 12.26 -1.04
CA TRP A 112 12.74 13.11 -0.01
C TRP A 112 13.26 12.74 1.37
N CYS A 113 13.26 11.45 1.70
CA CYS A 113 13.84 10.90 2.92
C CYS A 113 14.66 9.65 2.61
N GLU A 114 15.77 9.51 3.32
CA GLU A 114 16.42 8.22 3.56
C GLU A 114 16.03 7.76 4.97
N LEU A 115 15.68 6.49 5.11
CA LEU A 115 15.22 5.88 6.35
C LEU A 115 16.25 4.80 6.75
N PRO A 116 17.28 5.16 7.53
CA PRO A 116 18.48 4.33 7.72
C PRO A 116 18.19 2.94 8.24
N ASP A 117 17.19 2.79 9.09
CA ASP A 117 16.84 1.53 9.76
C ASP A 117 15.66 0.79 9.13
N ALA A 118 14.99 1.38 8.14
CA ALA A 118 13.89 0.73 7.45
C ALA A 118 14.42 -0.37 6.51
N THR A 119 13.76 -1.53 6.56
CA THR A 119 14.14 -2.73 5.81
C THR A 119 13.03 -3.24 4.90
N PHE A 120 11.80 -2.83 5.16
CA PHE A 120 10.63 -3.32 4.43
C PHE A 120 9.56 -2.22 4.40
N MET A 121 9.85 -1.15 3.67
CA MET A 121 8.86 -0.13 3.34
C MET A 121 7.70 -0.75 2.58
N ASN A 122 6.48 -0.24 2.70
CA ASN A 122 5.34 -0.81 1.97
C ASN A 122 4.30 0.28 1.65
N GLY A 123 3.01 -0.06 1.68
CA GLY A 123 1.91 0.86 1.42
C GLY A 123 2.03 2.19 2.17
N CYS A 124 1.56 3.26 1.53
CA CYS A 124 1.53 4.59 2.10
C CYS A 124 0.22 5.31 1.78
N THR A 125 -0.09 6.35 2.56
CA THR A 125 -1.29 7.17 2.35
C THR A 125 -1.11 8.56 2.93
N LEU A 126 -1.86 9.54 2.43
CA LEU A 126 -1.81 10.89 2.97
C LEU A 126 -2.59 10.95 4.30
N HIS A 127 -1.97 11.56 5.31
CA HIS A 127 -2.67 11.96 6.51
C HIS A 127 -3.66 13.09 6.19
N PRO A 128 -4.84 13.16 6.84
CA PRO A 128 -5.84 14.21 6.59
C PRO A 128 -5.38 15.65 6.80
N ASN A 129 -4.25 15.87 7.50
CA ASN A 129 -3.66 17.20 7.64
C ASN A 129 -3.05 17.75 6.33
N GLY A 130 -2.95 16.92 5.28
CA GLY A 130 -2.41 17.28 3.97
C GLY A 130 -0.90 17.60 3.96
N ARG A 131 -0.20 17.37 5.06
CA ARG A 131 1.22 17.71 5.26
C ARG A 131 2.08 16.52 5.65
N THR A 132 1.47 15.37 5.91
CA THR A 132 2.16 14.17 6.36
C THR A 132 1.78 12.99 5.45
N LEU A 133 2.78 12.25 4.98
CA LEU A 133 2.58 10.92 4.40
C LEU A 133 2.79 9.87 5.49
N LEU A 134 1.83 8.97 5.65
CA LEU A 134 1.97 7.79 6.49
C LEU A 134 2.51 6.65 5.64
N ALA A 135 3.57 5.99 6.09
CA ALA A 135 4.22 4.89 5.38
C ALA A 135 4.43 3.70 6.31
N CYS A 136 4.06 2.51 5.84
CA CYS A 136 4.26 1.26 6.59
C CYS A 136 5.73 0.83 6.55
N GLU A 137 6.31 0.50 7.70
CA GLU A 137 7.53 -0.32 7.83
C GLU A 137 7.10 -1.70 8.34
N SER A 138 7.16 -2.68 7.44
CA SER A 138 6.53 -3.99 7.61
C SER A 138 7.31 -4.91 8.54
N SER A 139 8.59 -4.67 8.79
CA SER A 139 9.44 -5.58 9.58
C SER A 139 9.27 -5.35 11.07
N ILE A 140 9.18 -4.08 11.49
CA ILE A 140 9.21 -3.69 12.92
C ILE A 140 7.87 -3.18 13.45
N GLY A 141 6.85 -3.07 12.58
CA GLY A 141 5.49 -2.71 12.96
C GLY A 141 5.35 -1.24 13.31
N HIS A 142 6.05 -0.39 12.56
CA HIS A 142 5.95 1.06 12.67
C HIS A 142 5.20 1.61 11.46
N ILE A 143 4.36 2.61 11.69
CA ILE A 143 3.89 3.53 10.67
C ILE A 143 4.68 4.83 10.85
N LEU A 144 5.46 5.19 9.84
CA LEU A 144 6.25 6.41 9.82
C LEU A 144 5.39 7.58 9.33
N GLY A 145 5.54 8.74 9.97
CA GLY A 145 4.97 10.00 9.51
C GLY A 145 6.05 10.85 8.85
N ILE A 146 5.95 11.07 7.55
CA ILE A 146 6.92 11.82 6.75
C ILE A 146 6.42 13.25 6.55
N ASP A 147 7.20 14.26 6.90
CA ASP A 147 6.84 15.67 6.68
C ASP A 147 7.04 16.04 5.20
N LEU A 148 5.95 16.45 4.54
CA LEU A 148 5.95 16.79 3.11
C LEU A 148 6.42 18.22 2.82
N GLY A 149 6.58 19.05 3.85
CA GLY A 149 7.14 20.40 3.76
C GLY A 149 8.64 20.48 4.06
N GLN A 150 9.21 19.46 4.70
CA GLN A 150 10.61 19.43 5.11
C GLN A 150 11.31 18.12 4.70
N PRO A 151 12.12 18.12 3.63
CA PRO A 151 12.89 16.94 3.23
C PRO A 151 13.72 16.37 4.38
N GLY A 152 13.74 15.04 4.49
CA GLY A 152 14.48 14.31 5.52
C GLY A 152 13.80 14.29 6.90
N ARG A 153 12.72 15.05 7.12
CA ARG A 153 12.01 15.05 8.40
C ARG A 153 10.95 13.95 8.43
N TRP A 154 11.05 13.08 9.43
CA TRP A 154 10.08 12.04 9.72
C TRP A 154 10.08 11.74 11.22
N ASP A 155 9.00 11.14 11.70
CA ASP A 155 8.84 10.64 13.07
C ASP A 155 8.03 9.32 13.04
N VAL A 156 8.00 8.55 14.13
CA VAL A 156 7.10 7.39 14.25
C VAL A 156 5.70 7.90 14.60
N TRP A 157 4.72 7.66 13.72
CA TRP A 157 3.34 8.07 13.93
C TRP A 157 2.57 7.05 14.79
N LEU A 158 2.85 5.77 14.57
CA LEU A 158 2.26 4.65 15.31
C LEU A 158 3.26 3.50 15.37
N GLU A 159 3.33 2.84 16.51
CA GLU A 159 4.07 1.59 16.68
C GLU A 159 3.24 0.59 17.51
N GLY A 160 3.51 -0.70 17.31
CA GLY A 160 2.97 -1.72 18.19
C GLY A 160 3.11 -3.13 17.64
N ASP A 161 3.18 -4.11 18.54
CA ASP A 161 3.39 -5.51 18.19
C ASP A 161 2.32 -6.07 17.23
N ARG A 162 1.10 -5.54 17.28
CA ARG A 162 0.01 -5.91 16.37
C ARG A 162 0.27 -5.54 14.92
N LEU A 163 1.22 -4.65 14.64
CA LEU A 163 1.66 -4.28 13.30
C LEU A 163 2.87 -5.11 12.83
N ARG A 164 3.52 -5.87 13.73
CA ARG A 164 4.66 -6.72 13.40
C ARG A 164 4.19 -8.07 12.83
N PRO A 165 4.95 -8.71 11.94
CA PRO A 165 4.64 -10.07 11.52
C PRO A 165 4.91 -11.07 12.66
N LEU A 166 4.21 -12.21 12.66
CA LEU A 166 4.53 -13.33 13.56
C LEU A 166 5.69 -14.17 13.04
N ILE A 167 5.84 -14.27 11.71
CA ILE A 167 6.87 -15.05 11.04
C ILE A 167 7.89 -14.07 10.45
N PRO A 168 9.20 -14.23 10.70
CA PRO A 168 10.22 -13.39 10.09
C PRO A 168 10.09 -13.35 8.55
N LYS A 169 10.35 -12.19 7.96
CA LYS A 169 10.22 -11.93 6.52
C LYS A 169 8.80 -11.98 5.94
N TRP A 170 7.77 -12.31 6.73
CA TRP A 170 6.41 -11.98 6.30
C TRP A 170 6.16 -10.48 6.48
N PRO A 171 5.35 -9.83 5.62
CA PRO A 171 5.01 -8.42 5.83
C PRO A 171 4.20 -8.25 7.11
N GLY A 172 4.57 -7.31 7.98
CA GLY A 172 3.73 -6.79 9.04
C GLY A 172 2.65 -5.85 8.49
N SER A 173 2.61 -4.61 9.00
CA SER A 173 1.79 -3.54 8.42
C SER A 173 2.12 -3.38 6.95
N ASN A 174 1.11 -3.48 6.09
CA ASN A 174 1.29 -3.53 4.65
C ASN A 174 0.51 -2.39 3.99
N GLY A 175 -0.74 -2.63 3.57
CA GLY A 175 -1.63 -1.58 3.08
C GLY A 175 -2.09 -0.66 4.20
N ILE A 176 -2.17 0.65 3.92
CA ILE A 176 -2.78 1.66 4.78
C ILE A 176 -3.67 2.59 3.97
N LYS A 177 -4.89 2.88 4.45
CA LYS A 177 -5.84 3.83 3.84
C LYS A 177 -6.60 4.59 4.93
N ILE A 178 -6.90 5.86 4.68
CA ILE A 178 -7.66 6.71 5.62
C ILE A 178 -9.12 6.81 5.18
N ARG A 179 -10.05 6.68 6.13
CA ARG A 179 -11.47 6.98 5.93
C ARG A 179 -12.14 7.39 7.22
N GLU A 180 -12.95 8.44 7.16
CA GLU A 180 -13.86 8.86 8.24
C GLU A 180 -13.16 9.01 9.61
N GLY A 181 -11.93 9.54 9.62
CA GLY A 181 -11.14 9.73 10.85
C GLY A 181 -10.40 8.48 11.34
N TRP A 182 -10.36 7.41 10.56
CA TRP A 182 -9.67 6.17 10.88
C TRP A 182 -8.58 5.85 9.84
N ALA A 183 -7.42 5.41 10.32
CA ALA A 183 -6.46 4.67 9.51
C ALA A 183 -6.79 3.18 9.58
N TRP A 184 -7.01 2.58 8.42
CA TRP A 184 -7.20 1.14 8.23
C TRP A 184 -5.89 0.55 7.74
N ILE A 185 -5.44 -0.55 8.35
CA ILE A 185 -4.12 -1.14 8.10
C ILE A 185 -4.27 -2.66 7.98
N THR A 186 -3.77 -3.25 6.90
CA THR A 186 -3.61 -4.70 6.79
C THR A 186 -2.32 -5.14 7.45
N VAL A 187 -2.33 -6.28 8.13
CA VAL A 187 -1.15 -6.89 8.73
C VAL A 187 -1.01 -8.32 8.20
N SER A 188 -0.31 -8.47 7.08
CA SER A 188 -0.31 -9.70 6.28
C SER A 188 0.16 -10.92 7.08
N GLY A 189 1.30 -10.78 7.78
CA GLY A 189 1.94 -11.80 8.61
C GLY A 189 1.22 -12.11 9.92
N ARG A 190 0.09 -11.44 10.17
CA ARG A 190 -0.85 -11.79 11.25
C ARG A 190 -2.22 -12.20 10.74
N ARG A 191 -2.48 -12.06 9.44
CA ARG A 191 -3.80 -12.19 8.82
C ARG A 191 -4.85 -11.32 9.52
N LEU A 192 -4.50 -10.06 9.78
CA LEU A 192 -5.39 -9.09 10.44
C LEU A 192 -5.68 -7.91 9.53
N MET A 193 -6.83 -7.29 9.78
CA MET A 193 -7.01 -5.87 9.54
C MET A 193 -7.19 -5.18 10.88
N VAL A 194 -6.45 -4.09 11.08
CA VAL A 194 -6.61 -3.22 12.23
C VAL A 194 -7.08 -1.84 11.79
N ARG A 195 -7.69 -1.12 12.72
CA ARG A 195 -8.02 0.30 12.52
C ARG A 195 -7.55 1.11 13.72
N VAL A 196 -7.22 2.37 13.46
CA VAL A 196 -6.64 3.29 14.45
C VAL A 196 -7.33 4.64 14.29
N PRO A 197 -7.94 5.20 15.34
CA PRO A 197 -8.57 6.51 15.23
C PRO A 197 -7.48 7.58 15.12
N ILE A 198 -7.68 8.55 14.24
CA ILE A 198 -6.83 9.73 14.15
C ILE A 198 -7.40 10.75 15.13
N ARG A 199 -6.60 11.13 16.15
CA ARG A 199 -7.02 12.10 17.15
C ARG A 199 -7.12 13.51 16.54
N PRO A 200 -7.84 14.45 17.20
CA PRO A 200 -7.93 15.83 16.72
C PRO A 200 -6.60 16.55 16.52
N ASP A 201 -5.56 16.15 17.26
CA ASP A 201 -4.18 16.68 17.13
C ASP A 201 -3.39 16.01 15.99
N GLY A 202 -3.98 15.05 15.28
CA GLY A 202 -3.36 14.27 14.21
C GLY A 202 -2.57 13.05 14.68
N SER A 203 -2.48 12.79 16.00
CA SER A 203 -1.78 11.61 16.53
C SER A 203 -2.60 10.33 16.36
N ALA A 204 -1.92 9.18 16.32
CA ALA A 204 -2.56 7.87 16.25
C ALA A 204 -3.16 7.45 17.60
N GLY A 205 -4.42 7.02 17.58
CA GLY A 205 -5.13 6.41 18.70
C GLY A 205 -4.67 4.98 19.04
N GLY A 206 -5.54 4.23 19.72
CA GLY A 206 -5.29 2.81 20.02
C GLY A 206 -5.54 1.90 18.82
N ILE A 207 -4.80 0.79 18.72
CA ILE A 207 -4.97 -0.22 17.67
C ILE A 207 -6.14 -1.14 17.99
N GLU A 208 -7.19 -1.09 17.18
CA GLU A 208 -8.35 -1.97 17.23
C GLU A 208 -8.26 -3.05 16.14
N ILE A 209 -8.63 -4.29 16.47
CA ILE A 209 -8.77 -5.34 15.45
C ILE A 209 -10.13 -5.14 14.78
N ALA A 210 -10.11 -4.95 13.46
CA ALA A 210 -11.31 -4.79 12.64
C ALA A 210 -11.72 -6.09 11.94
N ALA A 211 -10.73 -6.89 11.52
CA ALA A 211 -10.96 -8.21 10.96
C ALA A 211 -9.83 -9.17 11.35
N THR A 212 -10.17 -10.45 11.44
CA THR A 212 -9.24 -11.55 11.73
C THR A 212 -9.30 -12.58 10.62
N ARG A 213 -8.21 -13.34 10.48
CA ARG A 213 -8.07 -14.42 9.49
C ARG A 213 -8.19 -13.92 8.04
N LEU A 214 -7.74 -12.69 7.80
CA LEU A 214 -7.70 -12.06 6.49
C LEU A 214 -6.25 -12.01 5.99
N CYS A 215 -5.89 -12.86 5.03
CA CYS A 215 -4.63 -12.70 4.32
C CYS A 215 -4.77 -11.56 3.33
N ALA A 216 -4.17 -10.41 3.65
CA ALA A 216 -4.29 -9.19 2.88
C ALA A 216 -2.93 -8.60 2.58
N ASP A 217 -2.74 -8.19 1.34
CA ASP A 217 -1.68 -7.32 0.90
C ASP A 217 -2.15 -5.85 1.08
N ASP A 218 -2.21 -5.04 0.02
CA ASP A 218 -2.90 -3.75 0.04
C ASP A 218 -4.40 -3.85 -0.30
N PHE A 219 -5.11 -2.74 -0.17
CA PHE A 219 -6.54 -2.63 -0.39
C PHE A 219 -6.95 -1.22 -0.80
N ALA A 220 -8.16 -1.12 -1.35
CA ALA A 220 -8.84 0.14 -1.61
C ALA A 220 -10.19 0.20 -0.90
N ILE A 221 -10.64 1.42 -0.57
CA ILE A 221 -11.96 1.64 0.03
C ILE A 221 -12.89 2.27 -0.99
N GLY A 222 -13.98 1.58 -1.32
CA GLY A 222 -15.01 2.08 -2.22
C GLY A 222 -15.92 3.12 -1.56
N MET A 223 -16.59 3.94 -2.38
CA MET A 223 -17.49 5.00 -1.92
C MET A 223 -18.54 4.51 -0.91
N SER A 224 -19.04 3.27 -1.08
CA SER A 224 -20.07 2.68 -0.22
C SER A 224 -19.63 2.30 1.19
N GLY A 225 -18.32 2.25 1.47
CA GLY A 225 -17.82 1.61 2.70
C GLY A 225 -16.96 0.38 2.43
N SER A 226 -17.21 -0.28 1.31
CA SER A 226 -16.64 -1.61 1.05
C SER A 226 -15.14 -1.57 0.86
N LEU A 227 -14.46 -2.56 1.40
CA LEU A 227 -13.02 -2.78 1.22
C LEU A 227 -12.81 -3.76 0.08
N TYR A 228 -11.88 -3.45 -0.81
CA TYR A 228 -11.44 -4.33 -1.90
C TYR A 228 -9.99 -4.69 -1.62
N VAL A 229 -9.76 -5.94 -1.23
CA VAL A 229 -8.50 -6.38 -0.63
C VAL A 229 -7.86 -7.44 -1.50
N THR A 230 -6.61 -7.24 -1.90
CA THR A 230 -5.84 -8.27 -2.62
C THR A 230 -5.23 -9.25 -1.63
N THR A 231 -5.19 -10.53 -1.99
CA THR A 231 -4.81 -11.62 -1.08
C THR A 231 -3.48 -12.28 -1.46
N HIS A 232 -2.73 -11.64 -2.37
CA HIS A 232 -1.41 -12.05 -2.88
C HIS A 232 -1.25 -13.57 -3.11
N PRO A 233 -0.71 -14.40 -2.20
CA PRO A 233 -0.54 -15.84 -2.45
C PRO A 233 -1.84 -16.59 -2.75
N GLU A 234 -2.99 -16.07 -2.35
CA GLU A 234 -4.29 -16.73 -2.57
C GLU A 234 -4.91 -16.39 -3.93
N HIS A 235 -4.22 -15.63 -4.78
CA HIS A 235 -4.61 -15.31 -6.17
C HIS A 235 -6.05 -14.77 -6.31
N THR A 236 -6.53 -14.03 -5.30
CA THR A 236 -7.91 -13.54 -5.22
C THR A 236 -7.97 -12.05 -4.84
N LEU A 237 -9.15 -11.48 -5.00
CA LEU A 237 -9.53 -10.20 -4.42
C LEU A 237 -10.85 -10.42 -3.68
N VAL A 238 -10.91 -9.97 -2.43
CA VAL A 238 -12.13 -10.08 -1.59
C VAL A 238 -12.76 -8.71 -1.40
N ARG A 239 -14.10 -8.70 -1.31
CA ARG A 239 -14.88 -7.51 -0.97
C ARG A 239 -15.49 -7.69 0.42
N LEU A 240 -15.18 -6.79 1.34
CA LEU A 240 -15.74 -6.72 2.69
C LEU A 240 -16.66 -5.52 2.86
#